data_AF-A0A7J5UVD0-F1
#
_entry.id   AF-A0A7J5UVD0-F1
#
_cell.length_a   1.000
_cell.length_b   1.000
_cell.length_c   1.000
_cell.angle_alpha   90.00
_cell.angle_beta   90.00
_cell.angle_gamma   90.00
#
_symmetry.space_group_name_H-M   'P 1'
#
loop_
_entity.id
_entity.type
_entity.pdbx_description
1 polymer ?
#
loop_
_entity_poly.entity_id
_entity_poly.type
_entity_poly.pdbx_seq_one_letter_code
_entity_poly.pdbx_strand_id
1 'polypeptide(L)'
;MKKFEEMIIQEIKELSGMDAKPFFEKGIVQVTEARKWIVKQRYNELSKTTMRLSDIKADLSERYAISVSAIEKMIYQQKSEENDTK
;
A
#
# COMPACT_ATOMS: atom_id res chain seq x y z
N MET A 1 12.34 2.07 -14.81
CA MET A 1 11.99 2.77 -13.55
C MET A 1 10.79 3.72 -13.71
N LYS A 2 10.76 4.65 -14.68
CA LYS A 2 9.66 5.65 -14.82
C LYS A 2 8.22 5.10 -14.86
N LYS A 3 7.96 3.97 -15.55
CA LYS A 3 6.61 3.40 -15.66
C LYS A 3 5.99 2.95 -14.32
N PHE A 4 6.80 2.42 -13.41
CA PHE A 4 6.29 1.93 -12.13
C PHE A 4 5.95 3.10 -11.20
N GLU A 5 6.79 4.13 -11.18
CA GLU A 5 6.53 5.36 -10.43
C GLU A 5 5.28 6.10 -10.93
N GLU A 6 5.08 6.16 -12.25
CA GLU A 6 3.86 6.72 -12.85
C GLU A 6 2.60 5.94 -12.42
N MET A 7 2.65 4.60 -12.39
CA MET A 7 1.56 3.77 -11.87
C MET A 7 1.26 4.08 -10.39
N ILE A 8 2.30 4.21 -9.57
CA ILE A 8 2.17 4.52 -8.13
C ILE A 8 1.52 5.90 -7.95
N ILE A 9 1.96 6.93 -8.69
CA ILE A 9 1.39 8.27 -8.62
C ILE A 9 -0.10 8.25 -9.01
N GLN A 10 -0.44 7.54 -10.08
CA GLN A 10 -1.82 7.43 -10.56
C GLN A 10 -2.70 6.72 -9.53
N GLU A 11 -2.21 5.64 -8.91
CA GLU A 11 -2.97 4.94 -7.87
C GLU A 11 -3.15 5.77 -6.60
N ILE A 12 -2.16 6.58 -6.20
CA ILE A 12 -2.35 7.54 -5.10
C ILE A 12 -3.48 8.51 -5.43
N LYS A 13 -3.53 9.01 -6.67
CA LYS A 13 -4.60 9.89 -7.11
C LYS A 13 -5.97 9.23 -7.06
N GLU A 14 -6.06 7.96 -7.45
CA GLU A 14 -7.31 7.19 -7.35
C GLU A 14 -7.75 6.97 -5.90
N LEU A 15 -6.82 6.63 -5.02
CA LEU A 15 -7.12 6.29 -3.62
C LEU A 15 -7.37 7.52 -2.74
N SER A 16 -6.71 8.65 -3.03
CA SER A 16 -6.74 9.84 -2.17
C SER A 16 -7.37 11.08 -2.82
N GLY A 17 -7.57 11.07 -4.13
CA GLY A 17 -7.96 12.25 -4.91
C GLY A 17 -6.83 13.28 -5.12
N MET A 18 -5.64 13.06 -4.55
CA MET A 18 -4.51 14.00 -4.62
C MET A 18 -3.53 13.67 -5.75
N ASP A 19 -3.07 14.69 -6.46
CA ASP A 19 -1.93 14.55 -7.37
C ASP A 19 -0.62 14.52 -6.59
N ALA A 20 -0.03 13.33 -6.49
CA ALA A 20 1.21 13.13 -5.76
C ALA A 20 2.47 13.52 -6.55
N LYS A 21 2.37 13.73 -7.87
CA LYS A 21 3.52 13.95 -8.76
C LYS A 21 4.49 15.04 -8.27
N PRO A 22 4.02 16.22 -7.81
CA PRO A 22 4.93 17.28 -7.36
C PRO A 22 5.76 16.89 -6.13
N PHE A 23 5.26 15.97 -5.30
CA PHE A 23 5.96 15.51 -4.10
C PHE A 23 7.05 14.49 -4.42
N PHE A 24 6.85 13.67 -5.45
CA PHE A 24 7.87 12.78 -5.99
C PHE A 24 9.00 13.57 -6.66
N GLU A 25 8.67 14.55 -7.51
CA GLU A 25 9.65 15.39 -8.21
C GLU A 25 10.54 16.18 -7.23
N LYS A 26 9.99 16.54 -6.06
CA LYS A 26 10.73 17.22 -4.99
C LYS A 26 11.43 16.28 -4.01
N GLY A 27 11.32 14.96 -4.20
CA GLY A 27 11.91 13.94 -3.32
C GLY A 27 11.28 13.84 -1.93
N ILE A 28 10.12 14.47 -1.71
CA ILE A 28 9.38 14.47 -0.45
C ILE A 28 8.78 13.08 -0.19
N VAL A 29 8.29 12.44 -1.25
CA VAL A 29 7.73 11.09 -1.19
C VAL A 29 8.63 10.13 -1.96
N GLN A 30 8.97 9.03 -1.31
CA GLN A 30 9.76 7.95 -1.90
C GLN A 30 8.83 6.86 -2.44
N VAL A 31 9.13 6.33 -3.63
CA VAL A 31 8.35 5.26 -4.29
C VAL A 31 8.13 4.06 -3.38
N THR A 32 9.15 3.67 -2.60
CA THR A 32 9.05 2.54 -1.69
C THR A 32 7.99 2.74 -0.61
N GLU A 33 7.91 3.93 -0.02
CA GLU A 33 6.93 4.24 1.04
C GLU A 33 5.53 4.43 0.47
N ALA A 34 5.41 5.13 -0.65
CA ALA A 34 4.16 5.25 -1.39
C ALA A 34 3.56 3.89 -1.74
N ARG A 35 4.40 2.96 -2.22
CA ARG A 35 3.98 1.60 -2.55
C ARG A 35 3.44 0.85 -1.34
N LYS A 36 4.10 0.94 -0.18
CA LYS A 36 3.60 0.33 1.06
C LYS A 36 2.26 0.90 1.47
N TRP A 37 2.11 2.23 1.38
CA TRP A 37 0.87 2.92 1.68
C TRP A 37 -0.28 2.44 0.78
N ILE A 38 -0.05 2.36 -0.55
CA ILE A 38 -1.04 1.83 -1.51
C ILE A 38 -1.47 0.42 -1.14
N VAL A 39 -0.51 -0.48 -0.92
CA VAL A 39 -0.80 -1.88 -0.57
C VAL A 39 -1.69 -1.97 0.66
N LYS A 40 -1.44 -1.11 1.67
CA LYS A 40 -2.28 -1.04 2.87
C LYS A 40 -3.69 -0.54 2.56
N GLN A 41 -3.84 0.52 1.76
CA GLN A 41 -5.18 1.03 1.40
C GLN A 41 -5.97 -0.02 0.61
N ARG A 42 -5.36 -0.63 -0.41
CA ARG A 42 -5.98 -1.67 -1.22
C ARG A 42 -6.36 -2.90 -0.39
N TYR A 43 -5.49 -3.35 0.52
CA TYR A 43 -5.82 -4.44 1.44
C TYR A 43 -7.04 -4.08 2.30
N ASN A 44 -7.09 -2.88 2.85
CA ASN A 44 -8.21 -2.42 3.69
C ASN A 44 -9.52 -2.31 2.90
N GLU A 45 -9.48 -1.91 1.63
CA GLU A 45 -10.65 -1.91 0.74
C GLU A 45 -11.12 -3.34 0.45
N LEU A 46 -10.20 -4.20 -0.01
CA LEU A 46 -10.52 -5.56 -0.44
C LEU A 46 -10.92 -6.48 0.72
N SER A 47 -10.37 -6.27 1.91
CA SER A 47 -10.73 -7.06 3.11
C SER A 47 -12.17 -6.83 3.60
N LYS A 48 -12.86 -5.80 3.08
CA LYS A 48 -14.29 -5.57 3.30
C LYS A 48 -15.19 -6.31 2.31
N THR A 49 -14.59 -6.99 1.32
CA THR A 49 -15.31 -7.78 0.31
C THR A 49 -15.42 -9.25 0.75
N THR A 50 -15.98 -10.10 -0.10
CA THR A 50 -16.06 -11.56 0.13
C THR A 50 -14.78 -12.31 -0.25
N MET A 51 -13.74 -11.62 -0.75
CA MET A 51 -12.45 -12.24 -1.09
C MET A 51 -11.74 -12.79 0.15
N ARG A 52 -11.04 -13.91 -0.01
CA ARG A 52 -10.23 -14.47 1.07
C ARG A 52 -9.00 -13.62 1.31
N LEU A 53 -8.65 -13.40 2.58
CA LEU A 53 -7.48 -12.60 2.96
C LEU A 53 -6.16 -13.16 2.40
N SER A 54 -6.04 -14.48 2.25
CA SER A 54 -4.90 -15.12 1.58
C SER A 54 -4.75 -14.67 0.14
N ASP A 55 -5.86 -14.60 -0.58
CA ASP A 55 -5.90 -14.34 -2.02
C ASP A 55 -5.64 -12.86 -2.28
N ILE A 56 -6.19 -11.98 -1.42
CA ILE A 56 -5.86 -10.55 -1.42
C ILE A 56 -4.35 -10.34 -1.23
N LYS A 57 -3.73 -11.01 -0.25
CA LYS A 57 -2.28 -10.88 -0.01
C LYS A 57 -1.45 -11.40 -1.19
N ALA A 58 -1.87 -12.48 -1.84
CA ALA A 58 -1.19 -13.02 -3.01
C ALA A 58 -1.26 -12.05 -4.20
N ASP A 59 -2.44 -11.50 -4.50
CA ASP A 59 -2.65 -10.51 -5.57
C ASP A 59 -1.80 -9.25 -5.35
N LEU A 60 -1.87 -8.67 -4.15
CA LEU A 60 -1.08 -7.49 -3.80
C LEU A 60 0.43 -7.79 -3.82
N SER A 61 0.83 -9.01 -3.47
CA SER A 61 2.24 -9.42 -3.50
C SER A 61 2.79 -9.40 -4.92
N GLU A 62 2.04 -9.98 -5.86
CA GLU A 62 2.40 -10.01 -7.28
C GLU A 62 2.39 -8.61 -7.89
N ARG A 63 1.28 -7.87 -7.71
CA ARG A 63 1.07 -6.58 -8.37
C ARG A 63 2.08 -5.50 -7.97
N TYR A 64 2.49 -5.49 -6.70
CA TYR A 64 3.41 -4.47 -6.19
C TYR A 64 4.83 -4.99 -5.94
N ALA A 65 5.11 -6.25 -6.28
CA ALA A 65 6.39 -6.91 -6.02
C ALA A 65 6.84 -6.74 -4.54
N ILE A 66 5.93 -7.05 -3.62
CA ILE A 66 6.18 -7.05 -2.16
C ILE A 66 5.87 -8.45 -1.66
N SER A 67 6.72 -9.04 -0.81
CA SER A 67 6.43 -10.37 -0.27
C SER A 67 5.18 -10.39 0.62
N VAL A 68 4.42 -11.49 0.58
CA VAL A 68 3.27 -11.71 1.48
C VAL A 68 3.64 -11.46 2.95
N SER A 69 4.81 -11.93 3.40
CA SER A 69 5.27 -11.70 4.78
C SER A 69 5.47 -10.20 5.10
N ALA A 70 5.97 -9.40 4.16
CA ALA A 70 6.06 -7.95 4.35
C ALA A 70 4.68 -7.30 4.41
N ILE A 71 3.72 -7.78 3.61
CA ILE A 71 2.32 -7.33 3.66
C ILE A 71 1.70 -7.63 5.03
N GLU A 72 1.89 -8.85 5.53
CA GLU A 72 1.41 -9.25 6.86
C GLU A 72 1.99 -8.38 7.97
N LYS A 73 3.30 -8.09 7.93
CA LYS A 73 3.93 -7.16 8.88
C LYS A 73 3.28 -5.78 8.81
N MET A 74 3.11 -5.22 7.62
CA MET A 74 2.48 -3.89 7.45
C MET A 74 1.06 -3.81 8.02
N ILE A 75 0.31 -4.91 7.97
CA ILE A 75 -1.08 -4.96 8.45
C ILE A 75 -1.16 -5.25 9.95
N TYR A 76 -0.36 -6.20 10.45
CA TYR A 76 -0.53 -6.76 11.79
C TYR A 76 0.37 -6.13 12.84
N GLN A 77 1.52 -5.53 12.50
CA GLN A 77 2.40 -4.89 13.50
C GLN A 77 1.79 -3.61 14.09
N GLN A 78 0.84 -2.96 13.41
CA GLN A 78 0.12 -1.81 13.99
C GLN A 78 -0.95 -2.21 15.01
N LYS A 79 -1.51 -3.43 14.91
CA LYS A 79 -2.53 -3.91 15.86
C LYS A 79 -1.96 -4.17 17.26
N SER A 80 -0.67 -4.45 17.39
CA SER A 80 -0.02 -4.65 18.69
C SER A 80 0.21 -3.32 19.41
N GLU A 81 0.55 -2.24 18.70
CA GLU A 81 0.87 -0.94 19.32
C GLU A 81 -0.38 -0.21 19.85
N GLU A 82 -1.56 -0.41 19.25
CA GLU A 82 -2.82 0.19 19.75
C GLU A 82 -3.36 -0.47 21.03
N ASN A 83 -2.94 -1.70 21.36
CA ASN A 83 -3.41 -2.42 22.55
C ASN A 83 -2.53 -2.17 23.79
N ASP A 84 -1.32 -1.66 23.62
CA ASP A 84 -0.40 -1.36 24.72
C ASP A 84 -0.59 0.05 25.31
N THR A 85 -1.59 0.82 24.82
CA THR A 85 -1.89 2.19 25.29
C THR A 85 -3.24 2.30 26.04
N LYS A 86 -3.78 1.20 26.56
CA LYS A 86 -5.03 1.19 27.36
C LYS A 86 -4.81 0.75 28.80
#